data_AF-A0A8X6WP00-F1
#
_entry.id   AF-A0A8X6WP00-F1
#
_cell.length_a   1.000
_cell.length_b   1.000
_cell.length_c   1.000
_cell.angle_alpha   90.00
_cell.angle_beta   90.00
_cell.angle_gamma   90.00
#
_symmetry.space_group_name_H-M   'P 1'
#
loop_
_entity.id
_entity.type
_entity.pdbx_description
1 polymer ?
#
loop_
_entity_poly.entity_id
_entity_poly.type
_entity_poly.pdbx_seq_one_letter_code
_entity_poly.pdbx_strand_id
1 'polypeptide(L)'
;MAFQNMYDLLKPGGHAGILFNIANPFEKWLQRISTNWAQYRTNMAILYYPANLEDGYYKTVLEDIGFRVVLCERSDVPRQFLNDENLLIELLSLTIMILEIPEDRMTQFKEESVSIFKELIGYSGSGPIRYEVSDLLLLAIKP
;
A
#
# COMPACT_ATOMS: atom_id res chain seq x y z
N MET A 1 -16.26 -10.62 -0.13
CA MET A 1 -16.39 -11.39 -1.39
C MET A 1 -15.11 -12.12 -1.77
N ALA A 2 -13.95 -11.48 -1.89
CA ALA A 2 -12.70 -12.17 -2.29
C ALA A 2 -12.31 -13.35 -1.39
N PHE A 3 -12.37 -13.20 -0.07
CA PHE A 3 -12.06 -14.29 0.86
C PHE A 3 -13.04 -15.47 0.78
N GLN A 4 -14.33 -15.20 0.56
CA GLN A 4 -15.33 -16.26 0.36
C GLN A 4 -15.02 -17.06 -0.91
N ASN A 5 -14.73 -16.36 -2.01
CA ASN A 5 -14.37 -17.02 -3.26
C ASN A 5 -13.12 -17.90 -3.10
N MET A 6 -12.12 -17.41 -2.36
CA MET A 6 -10.92 -18.20 -2.04
C MET A 6 -11.27 -19.45 -1.21
N TYR A 7 -12.15 -19.33 -0.22
CA TYR A 7 -12.64 -20.46 0.56
C TYR A 7 -13.35 -21.50 -0.32
N ASP A 8 -14.24 -21.05 -1.20
CA ASP A 8 -15.04 -21.93 -2.06
C ASP A 8 -14.17 -22.70 -3.05
N LEU A 9 -13.10 -22.07 -3.56
CA LEU A 9 -12.15 -22.68 -4.50
C LEU A 9 -11.21 -23.71 -3.84
N LEU A 10 -10.94 -23.58 -2.54
CA LEU A 10 -10.08 -24.53 -1.84
C LEU A 10 -10.81 -25.85 -1.59
N LYS A 11 -10.07 -26.95 -1.71
CA LYS A 11 -10.53 -28.27 -1.23
C LYS A 11 -10.38 -28.33 0.30
N PRO A 12 -11.14 -29.20 1.00
CA PRO A 12 -10.87 -29.51 2.40
C PRO A 12 -9.40 -29.88 2.64
N GLY A 13 -8.80 -29.34 3.69
CA GLY A 13 -7.36 -29.41 3.97
C GLY A 13 -6.48 -28.45 3.15
N GLY A 14 -7.07 -27.65 2.24
CA GLY A 14 -6.37 -26.65 1.44
C GLY A 14 -5.87 -25.47 2.27
N HIS A 15 -4.75 -24.88 1.85
CA HIS A 15 -4.10 -23.77 2.55
C HIS A 15 -4.22 -22.48 1.75
N ALA A 16 -4.46 -21.37 2.45
CA ALA A 16 -4.41 -20.01 1.92
C ALA A 16 -3.27 -19.25 2.62
N GLY A 17 -2.40 -18.63 1.84
CA GLY A 17 -1.42 -17.66 2.33
C GLY A 17 -1.76 -16.28 1.80
N ILE A 18 -1.86 -15.30 2.69
CA ILE A 18 -2.35 -13.96 2.37
C ILE A 18 -1.40 -12.95 3.01
N LEU A 19 -0.94 -11.98 2.22
CA LEU A 19 -0.07 -10.90 2.65
C LEU A 19 -0.76 -9.56 2.37
N PHE A 20 -0.89 -8.74 3.41
CA PHE A 20 -1.41 -7.38 3.30
C PHE A 20 -0.35 -6.37 3.68
N ASN A 21 -0.30 -5.24 2.96
CA ASN A 21 0.30 -4.03 3.51
C ASN A 21 -0.77 -3.36 4.37
N ILE A 22 -0.54 -3.28 5.69
CA ILE A 22 -1.49 -2.67 6.64
C ILE A 22 -1.09 -1.24 7.05
N ALA A 23 0.18 -0.87 6.82
CA ALA A 23 0.63 0.51 6.89
C ALA A 23 1.74 0.75 5.86
N ASN A 24 1.50 1.67 4.94
CA ASN A 24 2.48 2.02 3.91
C ASN A 24 2.49 3.54 3.65
N PRO A 25 3.64 4.23 3.75
CA PRO A 25 3.75 5.67 3.45
C PRO A 25 3.25 6.05 2.06
N PHE A 26 3.30 5.14 1.08
CA PHE A 26 2.78 5.37 -0.27
C PHE A 26 1.28 5.68 -0.29
N GLU A 27 0.48 5.13 0.62
CA GLU A 27 -0.96 5.41 0.68
C GLU A 27 -1.22 6.87 1.08
N LYS A 28 -0.51 7.34 2.12
CA LYS A 28 -0.58 8.75 2.57
C LYS A 28 -0.02 9.70 1.53
N TRP A 29 1.08 9.31 0.87
CA TRP A 29 1.65 10.05 -0.23
C TRP A 29 0.64 10.20 -1.37
N LEU A 30 0.05 9.08 -1.80
CA LEU A 30 -0.93 9.06 -2.87
C LEU A 30 -2.11 9.94 -2.47
N GLN A 31 -2.62 9.87 -1.23
CA GLN A 31 -3.68 10.75 -0.75
C GLN A 31 -3.34 12.24 -0.86
N ARG A 32 -2.14 12.63 -0.45
CA ARG A 32 -1.72 14.03 -0.44
C ARG A 32 -1.45 14.56 -1.84
N ILE A 33 -0.68 13.86 -2.66
CA ILE A 33 -0.40 14.29 -4.04
C ILE A 33 -1.70 14.37 -4.85
N SER A 34 -2.61 13.44 -4.58
CA SER A 34 -3.95 13.40 -5.16
C SER A 34 -4.77 14.65 -4.88
N THR A 35 -4.71 15.11 -3.64
CA THR A 35 -5.43 16.30 -3.17
C THR A 35 -4.82 17.56 -3.77
N ASN A 36 -3.48 17.66 -3.79
CA ASN A 36 -2.76 18.83 -4.29
C ASN A 36 -2.92 19.04 -5.80
N TRP A 37 -3.16 17.96 -6.55
CA TRP A 37 -3.31 17.97 -8.00
C TRP A 37 -4.72 17.57 -8.45
N ALA A 38 -5.72 17.75 -7.57
CA ALA A 38 -7.10 17.33 -7.82
C ALA A 38 -7.73 18.01 -9.04
N GLN A 39 -7.31 19.23 -9.39
CA GLN A 39 -7.78 19.99 -10.55
C GLN A 39 -7.48 19.32 -11.90
N TYR A 40 -6.52 18.39 -11.95
CA TYR A 40 -6.16 17.66 -13.17
C TYR A 40 -6.85 16.29 -13.26
N ARG A 41 -7.61 15.89 -12.23
CA ARG A 41 -8.30 14.60 -12.21
C ARG A 41 -9.54 14.65 -13.07
N THR A 42 -9.61 13.81 -14.09
CA THR A 42 -10.83 13.75 -14.89
C THR A 42 -11.81 12.65 -14.53
N ASN A 43 -11.45 11.58 -13.80
CA ASN A 43 -12.42 10.57 -13.30
C ASN A 43 -11.81 9.46 -12.40
N MET A 44 -10.72 9.72 -11.68
CA MET A 44 -10.08 8.65 -10.90
C MET A 44 -10.78 8.37 -9.58
N ALA A 45 -11.42 7.20 -9.47
CA ALA A 45 -11.71 6.58 -8.19
C ALA A 45 -10.37 6.08 -7.60
N ILE A 46 -9.84 6.82 -6.63
CA ILE A 46 -8.73 6.27 -5.84
C ILE A 46 -9.31 5.30 -4.83
N LEU A 47 -8.94 4.03 -4.99
CA LEU A 47 -9.19 3.01 -4.00
C LEU A 47 -8.25 3.29 -2.82
N TYR A 48 -8.73 4.09 -1.87
CA TYR A 48 -8.14 4.16 -0.55
C TYR A 48 -8.59 2.92 0.22
N TYR A 49 -7.65 2.04 0.55
CA TYR A 49 -7.92 1.04 1.57
C TYR A 49 -8.00 1.75 2.92
N PRO A 50 -8.91 1.34 3.82
CA PRO A 50 -8.97 1.92 5.15
C PRO A 50 -7.66 1.64 5.88
N ALA A 51 -6.84 2.67 6.03
CA ALA A 51 -5.72 2.67 6.95
C ALA A 51 -6.26 2.50 8.37
N ASN A 52 -5.57 1.69 9.20
CA ASN A 52 -5.91 1.38 10.59
C ASN A 52 -7.04 0.36 10.79
N LEU A 53 -7.05 -0.72 10.03
CA LEU A 53 -7.77 -1.92 10.49
C LEU A 53 -7.05 -2.49 11.71
N GLU A 54 -7.80 -2.81 12.76
CA GLU A 54 -7.23 -3.45 13.96
C GLU A 54 -6.52 -4.74 13.57
N ASP A 55 -5.41 -5.07 14.25
CA ASP A 55 -4.53 -6.20 13.92
C ASP A 55 -5.28 -7.55 13.81
N GLY A 56 -6.45 -7.68 14.46
CA GLY A 56 -7.31 -8.87 14.41
C GLY A 56 -8.39 -8.89 13.33
N TYR A 57 -8.67 -7.77 12.65
CA TYR A 57 -9.83 -7.64 11.75
C TYR A 57 -9.83 -8.73 10.67
N TYR A 58 -8.72 -8.88 9.94
CA TYR A 58 -8.63 -9.85 8.86
C TYR A 58 -8.64 -11.30 9.35
N LYS A 59 -8.12 -11.55 10.54
CA LYS A 59 -8.22 -12.86 11.17
C LYS A 59 -9.68 -13.22 11.44
N THR A 60 -10.44 -12.33 12.09
CA THR A 60 -11.86 -12.52 12.37
C THR A 60 -12.65 -12.75 11.09
N VAL A 61 -12.41 -11.96 10.04
CA VAL A 61 -13.08 -12.14 8.74
C VAL A 61 -12.85 -13.52 8.15
N LEU A 62 -11.63 -14.07 8.23
CA LEU A 62 -11.33 -15.41 7.71
C LEU A 62 -11.99 -16.50 8.56
N GLU A 63 -11.96 -16.36 9.89
CA GLU A 63 -12.60 -17.28 10.83
C GLU A 63 -14.13 -17.33 10.62
N ASP A 64 -14.78 -16.17 10.42
CA ASP A 64 -16.22 -16.07 10.14
C ASP A 64 -16.63 -16.76 8.83
N ILE A 65 -15.74 -16.80 7.84
CA ILE A 65 -15.96 -17.51 6.57
C ILE A 65 -15.84 -19.03 6.73
N GLY A 66 -15.18 -19.50 7.79
CA GLY A 66 -14.97 -20.91 8.08
C GLY A 66 -13.53 -21.37 7.90
N PHE A 67 -12.58 -20.47 7.63
CA PHE A 67 -11.17 -20.84 7.70
C PHE A 67 -10.72 -21.06 9.15
N ARG A 68 -9.77 -21.98 9.33
CA ARG A 68 -8.95 -22.04 10.54
C ARG A 68 -7.66 -21.25 10.31
N VAL A 69 -7.51 -20.09 10.94
CA VAL A 69 -6.27 -19.30 10.87
C VAL A 69 -5.20 -19.93 11.75
N VAL A 70 -4.06 -20.29 11.15
CA VAL A 70 -2.91 -20.91 11.83
C VAL A 70 -1.77 -19.94 12.09
N LEU A 71 -1.66 -18.87 11.32
CA LEU A 71 -0.70 -17.79 11.52
C LEU A 71 -1.38 -16.45 11.23
N CYS A 72 -1.13 -15.47 12.10
CA CYS A 72 -1.49 -14.08 11.91
C CYS A 72 -0.35 -13.25 12.50
N GLU A 73 0.59 -12.83 11.66
CA GLU A 73 1.81 -12.17 12.10
C GLU A 73 1.95 -10.81 11.42
N ARG A 74 2.19 -9.79 12.23
CA ARG A 74 2.57 -8.47 11.76
C ARG A 74 4.09 -8.36 11.72
N SER A 75 4.62 -7.83 10.64
CA SER A 75 6.05 -7.59 10.46
C SER A 75 6.28 -6.20 9.92
N ASP A 76 7.18 -5.45 10.55
CA ASP A 76 7.63 -4.16 10.04
C ASP A 76 8.88 -4.39 9.20
N VAL A 77 8.74 -4.19 7.90
CA VAL A 77 9.77 -4.49 6.91
C VAL A 77 10.46 -3.19 6.49
N PRO A 78 11.75 -3.01 6.81
CA PRO A 78 12.48 -1.85 6.36
C PRO A 78 12.69 -1.91 4.85
N ARG A 79 12.50 -0.77 4.20
CA ARG A 79 12.73 -0.54 2.78
C ARG A 79 13.69 0.63 2.61
N GLN A 80 14.42 0.62 1.49
CA GLN A 80 15.35 1.70 1.19
C GLN A 80 15.41 2.01 -0.30
N PHE A 81 15.57 3.29 -0.63
CA PHE A 81 15.97 3.77 -1.95
C PHE A 81 17.37 4.36 -1.89
N LEU A 82 18.16 4.11 -2.93
CA LEU A 82 19.55 4.59 -3.01
C LEU A 82 19.60 6.11 -3.18
N ASN A 83 18.65 6.67 -3.93
CA ASN A 83 18.59 8.08 -4.27
C ASN A 83 17.15 8.51 -4.64
N ASP A 84 16.98 9.81 -4.89
CA ASP A 84 15.72 10.45 -5.27
C ASP A 84 15.17 9.93 -6.60
N GLU A 85 16.05 9.54 -7.54
CA GLU A 85 15.63 9.02 -8.84
C GLU A 85 14.94 7.65 -8.68
N ASN A 86 15.50 6.74 -7.88
CA ASN A 86 14.86 5.46 -7.59
C ASN A 86 13.53 5.63 -6.84
N LEU A 87 13.47 6.57 -5.89
CA LEU A 87 12.22 6.90 -5.21
C LEU A 87 11.19 7.43 -6.22
N LEU A 88 11.58 8.37 -7.09
CA LEU A 88 10.68 8.96 -8.07
C LEU A 88 10.12 7.91 -9.03
N ILE A 89 10.95 7.00 -9.55
CA ILE A 89 10.49 5.92 -10.41
C ILE A 89 9.40 5.09 -9.72
N GLU A 90 9.57 4.76 -8.44
CA GLU A 90 8.57 4.01 -7.69
C GLU A 90 7.29 4.82 -7.46
N LEU A 91 7.40 6.09 -7.08
CA LEU A 91 6.23 6.95 -6.88
C LEU A 91 5.41 7.06 -8.17
N LEU A 92 6.06 7.25 -9.32
CA LEU A 92 5.38 7.36 -10.60
C LEU A 92 4.81 6.02 -11.09
N SER A 93 5.36 4.86 -10.67
CA SER A 93 4.80 3.54 -11.02
C SER A 93 3.48 3.26 -10.31
N LEU A 94 3.27 3.88 -9.14
CA LEU A 94 2.10 3.70 -8.29
C LEU A 94 0.93 4.64 -8.61
N THR A 95 1.10 5.58 -9.55
CA THR A 95 0.06 6.54 -9.89
C THR A 95 -0.13 6.70 -11.39
N ILE A 96 -1.39 6.67 -11.83
CA ILE A 96 -1.74 7.00 -13.23
C ILE A 96 -1.92 8.51 -13.45
N MET A 97 -1.79 9.33 -12.39
CA MET A 97 -1.91 10.80 -12.48
C MET A 97 -0.94 11.40 -13.50
N ILE A 98 0.21 10.77 -13.72
CA ILE A 98 1.20 11.19 -14.72
C ILE A 98 0.62 11.34 -16.13
N LEU A 99 -0.49 10.66 -16.44
CA LEU A 99 -1.15 10.71 -17.73
C LEU A 99 -2.03 11.96 -17.90
N GLU A 100 -2.41 12.60 -16.80
CA GLU A 100 -3.32 13.75 -16.78
C GLU A 100 -2.60 15.08 -16.47
N ILE A 101 -1.38 15.02 -15.93
CA ILE A 101 -0.62 16.24 -15.61
C ILE A 101 -0.07 16.88 -16.91
N PRO A 102 -0.34 18.17 -17.15
CA PRO A 102 0.25 18.91 -18.27
C PRO A 102 1.78 18.89 -18.28
N GLU A 103 2.38 18.87 -19.46
CA GLU A 103 3.84 18.76 -19.63
C GLU A 103 4.59 19.91 -18.93
N ASP A 104 4.07 21.14 -18.99
CA ASP A 104 4.63 22.33 -18.34
C ASP A 104 4.62 22.25 -16.80
N ARG A 105 3.80 21.34 -16.23
CA ARG A 105 3.67 21.11 -14.79
C ARG A 105 4.31 19.82 -14.30
N MET A 106 4.76 18.96 -15.22
CA MET A 106 5.30 17.64 -14.90
C MET A 106 6.52 17.71 -13.98
N THR A 107 7.42 18.69 -14.18
CA THR A 107 8.60 18.87 -13.32
C THR A 107 8.18 19.19 -11.88
N GLN A 108 7.26 20.15 -11.70
CA GLN A 108 6.72 20.53 -10.40
C GLN A 108 6.05 19.33 -9.70
N PHE A 109 5.25 18.55 -10.45
CA PHE A 109 4.61 17.34 -9.92
C PHE A 109 5.61 16.31 -9.40
N LYS A 110 6.70 16.07 -10.14
CA LYS A 110 7.76 15.11 -9.75
C LYS A 110 8.50 15.57 -8.49
N GLU A 111 8.89 16.84 -8.44
CA GLU A 111 9.58 17.43 -7.27
C GLU A 111 8.71 17.38 -6.02
N GLU A 112 7.43 17.77 -6.15
CA GLU A 112 6.48 17.74 -5.05
C GLU A 112 6.19 16.30 -4.59
N SER A 113 6.11 15.34 -5.51
CA SER A 113 5.92 13.92 -5.19
C SER A 113 7.04 13.39 -4.29
N VAL A 114 8.31 13.67 -4.64
CA VAL A 114 9.46 13.26 -3.84
C VAL A 114 9.48 13.99 -2.49
N SER A 115 9.21 15.30 -2.49
CA SER A 115 9.19 16.12 -1.28
C SER A 115 8.16 15.63 -0.26
N ILE A 116 6.92 15.39 -0.70
CA ILE A 116 5.83 14.88 0.15
C ILE A 116 6.21 13.52 0.74
N PHE A 117 6.74 12.60 -0.07
CA PHE A 117 7.09 11.28 0.44
C PHE A 117 8.18 11.36 1.51
N LYS A 118 9.23 12.16 1.26
CA LYS A 118 10.32 12.41 2.24
C LYS A 118 9.80 13.01 3.54
N GLU A 119 8.87 13.96 3.46
CA GLU A 119 8.22 14.55 4.64
C GLU A 119 7.46 13.49 5.44
N LEU A 120 6.68 12.63 4.77
CA LEU A 120 5.86 11.59 5.40
C LEU A 120 6.68 10.54 6.17
N ILE A 121 7.90 10.27 5.71
CA ILE A 121 8.81 9.31 6.36
C ILE A 121 9.80 10.00 7.32
N GLY A 122 9.70 11.32 7.51
CA GLY A 122 10.59 12.08 8.40
C GLY A 122 12.05 12.13 7.93
N TYR A 123 12.29 12.09 6.62
CA TYR A 123 13.65 12.13 6.08
C TYR A 123 14.30 13.51 6.28
N SER A 124 15.37 13.58 7.08
CA SER A 124 16.05 14.84 7.46
C SER A 124 17.27 15.20 6.61
N GLY A 125 17.55 14.45 5.54
CA GLY A 125 18.69 14.71 4.65
C GLY A 125 20.00 14.06 5.11
N SER A 126 20.81 13.69 4.13
CA SER A 126 22.00 12.83 4.17
C SER A 126 21.71 11.32 4.29
N GLY A 127 22.26 10.55 3.36
CA GLY A 127 22.16 9.08 3.33
C GLY A 127 20.97 8.52 2.56
N PRO A 128 20.86 7.17 2.49
CA PRO A 128 19.76 6.47 1.82
C PRO A 128 18.40 6.84 2.37
N ILE A 129 17.39 6.87 1.50
CA ILE A 129 16.00 7.13 1.89
C ILE A 129 15.45 5.84 2.46
N ARG A 130 15.11 5.81 3.76
CA ARG A 130 14.61 4.63 4.46
C ARG A 130 13.19 4.86 4.94
N TYR A 131 12.37 3.82 4.87
CA TYR A 131 11.01 3.82 5.38
C TYR A 131 10.62 2.40 5.80
N GLU A 132 9.57 2.31 6.60
CA GLU A 132 9.03 1.02 7.05
C GLU A 132 7.65 0.80 6.43
N VAL A 133 7.38 -0.46 6.12
CA VAL A 133 6.06 -0.94 5.73
C VAL A 133 5.65 -1.99 6.73
N SER A 134 4.45 -1.86 7.30
CA SER A 134 3.87 -2.91 8.12
C SER A 134 3.10 -3.87 7.23
N ASP A 135 3.56 -5.11 7.21
CA ASP A 135 2.90 -6.23 6.53
C ASP A 135 2.14 -7.09 7.54
N LEU A 136 0.99 -7.63 7.14
CA LEU A 136 0.23 -8.65 7.88
C LEU A 136 0.21 -9.94 7.06
N LEU A 137 0.85 -10.98 7.58
CA LEU A 137 0.85 -12.32 7.02
C LEU A 137 -0.20 -13.18 7.72
N LEU A 138 -1.12 -13.73 6.95
CA LEU A 138 -2.14 -14.68 7.39
C LEU A 138 -1.94 -16.01 6.67
N LEU A 139 -1.82 -17.09 7.45
CA LEU A 139 -1.91 -18.46 6.95
C LEU A 139 -3.19 -19.08 7.50
N ALA A 140 -4.00 -19.63 6.61
CA ALA A 140 -5.30 -20.19 6.95
C ALA A 140 -5.55 -21.51 6.24
N ILE A 141 -6.35 -22.38 6.85
CA ILE A 141 -6.66 -23.71 6.33
C ILE A 141 -8.17 -23.84 6.19
N LYS A 142 -8.64 -24.36 5.06
CA LYS A 142 -10.02 -24.82 4.92
C LYS A 142 -10.15 -26.17 5.62
N PRO A 143 -10.96 -26.29 6.68
CA PRO A 143 -11.14 -27.56 7.38
C PRO A 143 -11.61 -28.70 6.46
#